data_AF-A0A966MDR5-F1
#
_entry.id   AF-A0A966MDR5-F1
#
_cell.length_a   1.000
_cell.length_b   1.000
_cell.length_c   1.000
_cell.angle_alpha   90.00
_cell.angle_beta   90.00
_cell.angle_gamma   90.00
#
_symmetry.space_group_name_H-M   'P 1'
#
loop_
_entity.id
_entity.type
_entity.pdbx_description
1 polymer ?
#
loop_
_entity_poly.entity_id
_entity_poly.type
_entity_poly.pdbx_seq_one_letter_code
_entity_poly.pdbx_strand_id
1 'polypeptide(L)'
;MRPVLSDIPNIIVTATIAFGTGYAFQFIGLPAPFLLGSLFGVWIIGAAVPPIQTRVGIPRWLHVPVILGLGTLIGANFRPDVLAHIGSAGITVAAMIFATVLAT
;
A
#
# COMPACT_ATOMS: atom_id res chain seq x y z
N MET A 1 2.20 -25.86 1.53
CA MET A 1 2.80 -24.72 0.80
C MET A 1 2.06 -24.60 -0.52
N ARG A 2 1.29 -23.54 -0.75
CA ARG A 2 0.74 -23.30 -2.10
C ARG A 2 1.93 -23.05 -3.04
N PRO A 3 2.00 -23.68 -4.21
CA PRO A 3 3.15 -23.52 -5.10
C PRO A 3 3.24 -22.05 -5.51
N VAL A 4 4.41 -21.44 -5.33
CA VAL A 4 4.68 -20.01 -5.66
C VAL A 4 4.22 -19.65 -7.07
N LEU A 5 4.30 -20.60 -8.02
CA LEU A 5 3.81 -20.46 -9.39
C LEU A 5 2.29 -20.21 -9.49
N SER A 6 1.50 -20.74 -8.56
CA SER A 6 0.04 -20.57 -8.57
C SER A 6 -0.40 -19.17 -8.14
N ASP A 7 0.48 -18.38 -7.52
CA ASP A 7 0.18 -17.02 -7.09
C ASP A 7 0.57 -15.96 -8.13
N ILE A 8 1.41 -16.32 -9.11
CA ILE A 8 1.83 -15.43 -10.20
C ILE A 8 0.64 -14.81 -10.97
N PRO A 9 -0.41 -15.58 -11.36
CA PRO A 9 -1.58 -15.02 -12.03
C PRO A 9 -2.31 -13.98 -11.18
N ASN A 10 -2.39 -14.21 -9.87
CA ASN A 10 -3.05 -13.31 -8.93
C ASN A 10 -2.28 -11.99 -8.79
N ILE A 11 -0.95 -12.08 -8.73
CA ILE A 11 -0.06 -10.91 -8.74
C ILE A 11 -0.25 -10.10 -10.03
N ILE A 12 -0.23 -10.76 -11.19
CA ILE A 12 -0.37 -10.09 -12.49
C ILE A 12 -1.75 -9.40 -12.62
N VAL A 13 -2.83 -10.09 -12.23
CA VAL A 13 -4.19 -9.52 -12.26
C VAL A 13 -4.27 -8.31 -11.34
N THR A 14 -3.79 -8.42 -10.10
CA THR A 14 -3.82 -7.33 -9.13
C THR A 14 -2.96 -6.14 -9.59
N ALA A 15 -1.77 -6.40 -10.14
CA ALA A 15 -0.87 -5.36 -10.66
C ALA A 15 -1.45 -4.64 -11.88
N THR A 16 -2.08 -5.38 -12.80
CA THR A 16 -2.70 -4.81 -14.01
C THR A 16 -3.86 -3.89 -13.63
N ILE A 17 -4.71 -4.33 -12.70
CA ILE A 17 -5.81 -3.51 -12.18
C ILE A 17 -5.26 -2.25 -11.53
N ALA A 18 -4.31 -2.39 -10.60
CA ALA A 18 -3.70 -1.27 -9.88
C ALA A 18 -3.02 -0.26 -10.81
N PHE A 19 -2.33 -0.74 -11.84
CA PHE A 19 -1.64 0.11 -12.81
C PHE A 19 -2.63 0.83 -13.73
N GLY A 20 -3.66 0.12 -14.21
CA GLY A 20 -4.70 0.71 -15.06
C GLY A 20 -5.48 1.82 -14.36
N THR A 21 -5.88 1.59 -13.11
CA THR A 21 -6.60 2.61 -12.32
C THR A 21 -5.69 3.72 -11.85
N GLY A 22 -4.43 3.42 -11.52
CA GLY A 22 -3.40 4.44 -11.22
C GLY A 22 -3.16 5.39 -12.39
N TYR A 23 -3.07 4.85 -13.61
CA TYR A 23 -2.92 5.65 -14.83
C TYR A 23 -4.16 6.50 -15.11
N ALA A 24 -5.37 5.94 -14.92
CA ALA A 24 -6.61 6.70 -15.04
C ALA A 24 -6.67 7.85 -14.03
N PHE A 25 -6.26 7.62 -12.78
CA PHE A 25 -6.23 8.65 -11.73
C PHE A 25 -5.16 9.71 -12.00
N GLN A 26 -4.05 9.33 -12.63
CA GLN A 26 -3.02 10.26 -13.07
C GLN A 26 -3.57 11.21 -14.13
N PHE A 27 -4.37 10.71 -15.07
CA PHE A 27 -5.02 11.53 -16.10
C PHE A 27 -6.01 12.54 -15.49
N ILE A 28 -6.66 12.18 -14.39
CA ILE A 28 -7.61 13.04 -13.66
C ILE A 28 -6.87 14.07 -12.76
N GLY A 29 -5.55 13.95 -12.59
CA GLY A 29 -4.76 14.89 -11.79
C GLY A 29 -4.92 14.71 -10.27
N LEU A 30 -5.33 13.53 -9.82
CA LEU A 30 -5.48 13.24 -8.39
C LEU A 30 -4.12 13.22 -7.68
N PRO A 31 -4.03 13.72 -6.43
CA PRO A 31 -2.82 13.60 -5.62
C PRO A 31 -2.51 12.13 -5.35
N ALA A 32 -1.26 11.71 -5.52
CA ALA A 32 -0.82 10.32 -5.37
C ALA A 32 -1.63 9.31 -6.22
N PRO A 33 -1.67 9.48 -7.55
CA PRO A 33 -2.61 8.77 -8.42
C PRO A 33 -2.41 7.25 -8.43
N PHE A 34 -1.17 6.76 -8.35
CA PHE A 34 -0.89 5.32 -8.27
C PHE A 34 -1.23 4.72 -6.90
N LEU A 35 -1.11 5.49 -5.81
CA LEU A 35 -1.46 5.02 -4.47
C LEU A 35 -2.99 4.95 -4.30
N LEU A 36 -3.69 6.04 -4.61
CA LEU A 36 -5.14 6.08 -4.56
C LEU A 36 -5.76 5.18 -5.63
N GLY A 37 -5.21 5.17 -6.85
CA GLY A 37 -5.69 4.34 -7.94
C GLY A 37 -5.50 2.87 -7.66
N SER A 38 -4.37 2.44 -7.08
CA SER A 38 -4.21 1.04 -6.68
C SER A 38 -5.13 0.65 -5.53
N LEU A 39 -5.31 1.52 -4.52
CA LEU A 39 -6.20 1.26 -3.39
C LEU A 39 -7.66 1.14 -3.84
N PHE A 40 -8.21 2.20 -4.45
CA PHE A 40 -9.61 2.24 -4.85
C PHE A 40 -9.88 1.35 -6.05
N GLY A 41 -8.96 1.27 -7.01
CA GLY A 41 -9.13 0.44 -8.20
C GLY A 41 -9.20 -1.03 -7.86
N VAL A 42 -8.24 -1.54 -7.07
CA VAL A 42 -8.24 -2.94 -6.65
C VAL A 42 -9.41 -3.24 -5.72
N TRP A 43 -9.79 -2.30 -4.84
CA TRP A 43 -10.91 -2.49 -3.92
C TRP A 43 -12.27 -2.50 -4.64
N ILE A 44 -12.53 -1.52 -5.52
CA ILE A 44 -13.81 -1.42 -6.25
C ILE A 44 -13.93 -2.55 -7.28
N ILE A 45 -12.88 -2.78 -8.09
CA ILE A 45 -12.91 -3.81 -9.15
C ILE A 45 -12.88 -5.21 -8.51
N GLY A 46 -12.10 -5.37 -7.44
CA GLY A 46 -12.08 -6.58 -6.64
C GLY A 46 -13.43 -6.87 -6.00
N ALA A 47 -14.11 -5.87 -5.41
CA ALA A 47 -15.42 -6.06 -4.80
C ALA A 47 -16.55 -6.29 -5.81
N ALA A 48 -16.52 -5.60 -6.97
CA ALA A 48 -17.58 -5.63 -7.96
C ALA A 48 -17.58 -6.90 -8.84
N VAL A 49 -16.45 -7.60 -8.97
CA VAL A 49 -16.32 -8.75 -9.89
C VAL A 49 -16.08 -10.05 -9.11
N PRO A 50 -17.10 -10.91 -8.89
CA PRO A 50 -17.00 -12.14 -8.09
C PRO A 50 -15.88 -13.12 -8.48
N PRO A 51 -15.57 -13.38 -9.77
CA PRO A 51 -14.46 -14.28 -10.13
C PRO A 51 -13.06 -13.67 -9.89
N ILE A 52 -12.99 -12.35 -9.67
CA ILE A 52 -11.75 -11.61 -9.44
C ILE A 52 -11.50 -11.46 -7.92
N GLN A 53 -12.54 -11.47 -7.07
CA GLN A 53 -12.40 -11.47 -5.60
C GLN A 53 -11.43 -12.53 -5.07
N THR A 54 -11.45 -13.74 -5.62
CA THR A 54 -10.58 -14.85 -5.17
C THR A 54 -9.15 -14.75 -5.72
N ARG A 55 -8.91 -13.87 -6.69
CA ARG A 55 -7.62 -13.68 -7.37
C ARG A 55 -6.96 -12.34 -7.01
N VAL A 56 -7.72 -11.41 -6.45
CA VAL A 56 -7.22 -10.12 -5.98
C VAL A 56 -6.59 -10.30 -4.62
N GLY A 57 -5.29 -10.05 -4.54
CA GLY A 57 -4.53 -10.18 -3.32
C GLY A 57 -3.07 -10.45 -3.57
N ILE A 58 -2.23 -9.81 -2.77
CA ILE A 58 -0.79 -10.07 -2.79
C ILE A 58 -0.52 -11.25 -1.84
N PRO A 59 0.13 -12.32 -2.30
CA PRO A 59 0.44 -13.45 -1.43
C PRO A 59 1.37 -13.00 -0.29
N ARG A 60 1.16 -13.57 0.92
CA ARG A 60 1.87 -13.14 2.15
C ARG A 60 3.40 -13.18 2.01
N TRP A 61 3.94 -14.12 1.21
CA TRP A 61 5.37 -14.24 0.98
C TRP A 61 5.96 -13.07 0.18
N LEU A 62 5.17 -12.37 -0.66
CA LEU A 62 5.59 -11.16 -1.38
C LEU A 62 5.38 -9.91 -0.52
N HIS A 63 4.29 -9.88 0.25
CA HIS A 63 3.96 -8.75 1.11
C HIS A 63 4.99 -8.51 2.23
N VAL A 64 5.43 -9.57 2.90
CA VAL A 64 6.41 -9.48 4.01
C VAL A 64 7.74 -8.84 3.60
N PRO A 65 8.45 -9.28 2.54
CA PRO A 65 9.70 -8.64 2.13
C PRO A 65 9.50 -7.23 1.60
N VAL A 66 8.34 -6.91 0.99
CA VAL A 66 8.02 -5.54 0.57
C VAL A 66 7.88 -4.61 1.78
N ILE A 67 7.16 -5.01 2.83
CA ILE A 67 7.06 -4.22 4.06
C ILE A 67 8.43 -4.07 4.71
N LEU A 68 9.22 -5.14 4.80
CA LEU A 68 10.55 -5.08 5.37
C LEU A 68 11.45 -4.14 4.56
N GLY A 69 11.42 -4.21 3.23
CA GLY A 69 12.18 -3.33 2.35
C GLY A 69 11.76 -1.87 2.45
N LEU A 70 10.46 -1.59 2.48
CA LEU A 70 9.96 -0.23 2.70
C LEU A 70 10.37 0.29 4.08
N GLY A 71 10.25 -0.53 5.13
CA GLY A 71 10.66 -0.18 6.49
C GLY A 71 12.16 0.10 6.61
N THR A 72 13.02 -0.70 5.96
CA THR A 72 14.47 -0.46 5.96
C THR A 72 14.85 0.77 5.15
N LEU A 73 14.18 1.04 4.02
CA LEU A 73 14.40 2.27 3.24
C LEU A 73 13.96 3.53 3.99
N ILE A 74 12.81 3.48 4.67
CA ILE A 74 12.36 4.57 5.56
C ILE A 74 13.39 4.75 6.69
N GLY A 75 13.82 3.64 7.30
CA GLY A 75 14.89 3.56 8.29
C GLY A 75 16.19 4.25 7.86
N ALA A 76 16.65 3.95 6.65
CA ALA A 76 17.88 4.48 6.09
C ALA A 76 17.82 5.98 5.76
N ASN A 77 16.62 6.54 5.56
CA ASN A 77 16.43 7.96 5.31
C ASN A 77 16.39 8.81 6.59
N PHE A 78 16.37 8.20 7.78
CA PHE A 78 16.50 8.94 9.03
C PHE A 78 17.93 9.45 9.20
N ARG A 79 18.13 10.75 8.98
CA ARG A 79 19.39 11.45 9.24
C ARG A 79 19.52 11.77 10.75
N PRO A 80 20.73 11.96 11.28
CA PRO A 80 20.95 12.37 12.68
C PRO A 80 20.19 13.66 13.07
N ASP A 81 20.00 14.57 12.12
CA ASP A 81 19.19 15.78 12.26
C ASP A 81 17.70 15.52 12.60
N VAL A 82 17.17 14.37 12.20
CA VAL A 82 15.78 13.96 12.54
C VAL A 82 15.69 13.56 14.01
N LEU A 83 16.75 12.96 14.59
CA LEU A 83 16.79 12.69 16.02
C LEU A 83 16.79 13.99 16.84
N ALA A 84 17.39 15.07 16.33
CA ALA A 84 17.33 16.38 16.97
C ALA A 84 15.90 16.98 16.98
N HIS A 85 15.05 16.59 16.01
CA HIS A 85 13.65 17.00 15.91
C HIS A 85 12.66 15.94 16.42
N ILE A 86 13.13 14.86 17.05
CA ILE A 86 12.28 13.74 17.46
C ILE A 86 11.24 14.16 18.52
N GLY A 87 11.56 15.20 19.31
CA GLY A 87 10.64 15.78 20.27
C GLY A 87 9.39 16.42 19.63
N SER A 88 9.53 17.04 18.46
CA SER A 88 8.39 17.61 17.73
C SER A 88 7.65 16.55 16.90
N ALA A 89 8.37 15.54 16.37
CA ALA A 89 7.79 14.40 15.66
C ALA A 89 7.02 13.44 16.59
N GLY A 90 7.42 13.33 17.86
CA GLY A 90 6.69 12.52 18.85
C GLY A 90 5.28 13.04 19.11
N ILE A 91 5.10 14.36 19.09
CA ILE A 91 3.77 14.99 19.27
C ILE A 91 2.86 14.69 18.08
N THR A 92 3.38 14.75 16.84
CA THR A 92 2.59 14.39 15.65
C THR A 92 2.25 12.91 15.60
N VAL A 93 3.16 12.01 16.00
CA VAL A 93 2.86 10.58 16.12
C VAL A 93 1.81 10.32 17.20
N ALA A 94 1.94 10.94 18.37
CA ALA A 94 0.96 10.82 19.44
C ALA A 94 -0.43 11.34 19.00
N ALA A 95 -0.47 12.49 18.33
CA ALA A 95 -1.70 13.05 17.77
C ALA A 95 -2.34 12.13 16.72
N MET A 96 -1.53 11.52 15.85
CA MET A 96 -2.01 10.54 14.86
C MET A 96 -2.61 9.30 15.52
N ILE A 97 -1.94 8.74 16.55
CA ILE A 97 -2.47 7.60 17.31
C ILE A 97 -3.79 7.97 17.97
N PHE A 98 -3.86 9.13 18.62
CA PHE A 98 -5.06 9.60 19.29
C PHE A 98 -6.22 9.81 18.32
N ALA A 99 -5.95 10.43 17.17
CA ALA A 99 -6.94 10.60 16.09
C ALA A 99 -7.42 9.26 15.54
N THR A 100 -6.54 8.27 15.41
CA THR A 100 -6.89 6.93 14.92
C THR A 100 -7.80 6.19 15.89
N VAL A 101 -7.52 6.29 17.21
CA VAL A 101 -8.38 5.73 18.26
C VAL A 101 -9.75 6.39 18.28
N LEU A 102 -9.82 7.69 18.02
CA LEU A 102 -11.10 8.42 17.97
C LEU A 102 -11.93 8.10 16.72
N ALA A 103 -11.26 7.79 15.61
CA ALA A 103 -11.89 7.49 14.33
C ALA A 103 -12.31 6.02 14.17
N THR A 104 -11.87 5.14 15.07
CA THR A 104 -12.20 3.70 15.11
C THR A 104 -13.23 3.44 16.20
#